data_AF-A0A1N7DE10-F1
#
_entry.id   AF-A0A1N7DE10-F1
#
_cell.length_a   1.000
_cell.length_b   1.000
_cell.length_c   1.000
_cell.angle_alpha   90.00
_cell.angle_beta   90.00
_cell.angle_gamma   90.00
#
_symmetry.space_group_name_H-M   'P 1'
#
loop_
_entity.id
_entity.type
_entity.pdbx_description
1 polymer ?
#
loop_
_entity_poly.entity_id
_entity_poly.type
_entity_poly.pdbx_seq_one_letter_code
_entity_poly.pdbx_strand_id
1 'polypeptide(L)'
;MSFAKNSTGVLEIVDSNDYYPFGMNHLKTGNAYFGQDSFKKYKYNGKELQETGMYDYGARMYLPDIGRWGVVDPLAETSRRWSTYTYAFNNPLRFIDPDGMQNYDITFGKSVSADTQNKIVSDLEKETGLTLSVGSDGKLSYAETENMGGSETARNMLKGAIDNHRTDYQVNSDNTRGSSIQEIGGRGEKVDGVAGYTHVYDLNINTDQIDNFIKGTSAALNPLTMGYGMITLHEVSHKYNNLIDGSVGSDGTEYQASTIYGIQGDNVKKMNIIRTELDASSSSGTLPFGQRKSYSPLDVRGVNFYPFSDSSKTLGPSKVDPKKDLYIKTPRK
;
A
#
# COMPACT_ATOMS: atom_id res chain seq x y z
N MET A 1 19.93 -6.50 2.45
CA MET A 1 21.19 -6.18 1.73
C MET A 1 21.12 -4.77 1.16
N SER A 2 22.25 -4.08 1.06
CA SER A 2 22.38 -2.78 0.42
C SER A 2 23.36 -2.84 -0.74
N PHE A 3 23.14 -2.01 -1.76
CA PHE A 3 23.97 -1.93 -2.96
C PHE A 3 24.47 -0.51 -3.20
N ALA A 4 25.62 -0.38 -3.84
CA ALA A 4 26.12 0.85 -4.44
C ALA A 4 26.79 0.53 -5.79
N LYS A 5 27.12 1.56 -6.58
CA LYS A 5 27.93 1.39 -7.77
C LYS A 5 29.39 1.68 -7.45
N ASN A 6 30.30 0.80 -7.86
CA ASN A 6 31.73 1.05 -7.76
C ASN A 6 32.20 2.12 -8.76
N SER A 7 33.48 2.48 -8.72
CA SER A 7 34.10 3.48 -9.60
C SER A 7 34.03 3.15 -11.11
N THR A 8 33.69 1.90 -11.46
CA THR A 8 33.49 1.44 -12.84
C THR A 8 32.00 1.34 -13.23
N GLY A 9 31.09 1.76 -12.34
CA GLY A 9 29.64 1.77 -12.58
C GLY A 9 28.93 0.43 -12.35
N VAL A 10 29.64 -0.58 -11.85
CA VAL A 10 29.10 -1.92 -11.57
C VAL A 10 28.45 -1.94 -10.18
N LEU A 11 27.28 -2.55 -10.08
CA LEU A 11 26.57 -2.76 -8.81
C LEU A 11 27.34 -3.74 -7.92
N GLU A 12 27.65 -3.32 -6.70
CA GLU A 12 28.28 -4.14 -5.67
C GLU A 12 27.44 -4.14 -4.39
N ILE A 13 27.48 -5.26 -3.67
CA ILE A 13 26.87 -5.36 -2.34
C ILE A 13 27.79 -4.62 -1.37
N VAL A 14 27.25 -3.61 -0.71
CA VAL A 14 28.00 -2.76 0.23
C VAL A 14 27.76 -3.11 1.68
N ASP A 15 26.63 -3.75 1.98
CA ASP A 15 26.27 -4.14 3.33
C ASP A 15 25.24 -5.29 3.31
N SER A 16 25.48 -6.32 4.11
CA SER A 16 24.57 -7.43 4.31
C SER A 16 24.40 -7.66 5.80
N ASN A 17 23.17 -7.53 6.27
CA ASN A 17 22.83 -7.72 7.68
C ASN A 17 21.79 -8.82 7.77
N ASP A 18 22.12 -9.84 8.54
CA ASP A 18 21.17 -10.81 9.03
C ASP A 18 20.74 -10.39 10.43
N TYR A 19 19.52 -10.71 10.84
CA TYR A 19 19.02 -10.39 12.17
C TYR A 19 18.44 -11.62 12.83
N TYR A 20 18.63 -11.72 14.14
CA TYR A 20 17.77 -12.55 14.97
C TYR A 20 16.32 -12.05 14.87
N PRO A 21 15.31 -12.88 15.21
CA PRO A 21 13.90 -12.52 15.04
C PRO A 21 13.51 -11.15 15.64
N PHE A 22 14.13 -10.76 16.75
CA PHE A 22 13.88 -9.49 17.45
C PHE A 22 14.81 -8.34 17.01
N GLY A 23 15.51 -8.47 15.88
CA GLY A 23 16.25 -7.37 15.28
C GLY A 23 17.66 -7.15 15.80
N MET A 24 18.16 -8.00 16.70
CA MET A 24 19.58 -8.03 17.03
C MET A 24 20.36 -8.49 15.80
N ASN A 25 21.42 -7.79 15.43
CA ASN A 25 22.24 -8.15 14.30
C ASN A 25 22.86 -9.54 14.53
N HIS A 26 22.65 -10.45 13.58
CA HIS A 26 23.25 -11.77 13.58
C HIS A 26 24.63 -11.66 12.96
N LEU A 27 25.67 -11.81 13.80
CA LEU A 27 27.06 -11.73 13.36
C LEU A 27 27.38 -12.86 12.38
N LYS A 28 27.26 -12.59 11.08
CA LYS A 28 28.02 -13.31 10.07
C LYS A 28 29.19 -12.47 9.60
N THR A 29 30.36 -13.09 9.72
CA THR A 29 31.68 -12.68 9.29
C THR A 29 31.68 -12.14 7.86
N GLY A 30 31.90 -10.83 7.73
CA GLY A 30 32.16 -10.15 6.47
C GLY A 30 32.49 -8.70 6.75
N ASN A 31 33.70 -8.26 6.40
CA ASN A 31 34.13 -6.89 6.63
C ASN A 31 33.15 -5.92 5.94
N ALA A 32 32.57 -4.99 6.70
CA ALA A 32 31.90 -3.83 6.10
C ALA A 32 32.93 -3.10 5.22
N TYR A 33 32.64 -2.99 3.92
CA TYR A 33 33.59 -2.48 2.93
C TYR A 33 33.83 -0.96 3.03
N PHE A 34 33.11 -0.27 3.92
CA PHE A 34 33.29 1.15 4.15
C PHE A 34 33.84 1.42 5.54
N GLY A 35 34.91 2.21 5.57
CA GLY A 35 35.48 2.77 6.78
C GLY A 35 34.47 3.61 7.57
N GLN A 36 34.92 4.02 8.75
CA GLN A 36 34.24 4.70 9.87
C GLN A 36 33.17 5.77 9.59
N ASP A 37 32.86 6.15 8.34
CA ASP A 37 32.02 7.30 7.99
C ASP A 37 30.93 7.03 6.92
N SER A 38 30.63 5.77 6.57
CA SER A 38 29.53 5.42 5.63
C SER A 38 28.45 4.57 6.32
N PHE A 39 27.82 5.12 7.35
CA PHE A 39 26.73 4.44 8.05
C PHE A 39 25.42 4.60 7.28
N LYS A 40 24.98 3.55 6.58
CA LYS A 40 23.54 3.38 6.37
C LYS A 40 22.90 3.12 7.72
N LYS A 41 22.33 4.17 8.31
CA LYS A 41 21.76 4.14 9.65
C LYS A 41 20.49 3.30 9.74
N TYR A 42 19.74 3.17 8.64
CA TYR A 42 18.54 2.35 8.58
C TYR A 42 18.87 0.86 8.45
N LYS A 43 18.46 0.06 9.43
CA LYS A 43 18.80 -1.37 9.56
C LYS A 43 17.54 -2.23 9.69
N TYR A 44 17.30 -2.84 10.84
CA TYR A 44 16.12 -3.69 11.09
C TYR A 44 14.81 -2.91 10.91
N ASN A 45 13.83 -3.52 10.22
CA ASN A 45 12.52 -2.94 9.86
C ASN A 45 12.58 -1.54 9.21
N GLY A 46 13.71 -1.21 8.57
CA GLY A 46 13.91 0.11 7.98
C GLY A 46 13.96 1.25 9.00
N LYS A 47 14.26 0.94 10.27
CA LYS A 47 14.40 1.93 11.35
C LYS A 47 15.85 2.32 11.57
N GLU A 48 16.06 3.56 12.03
CA GLU A 48 17.39 4.11 12.26
C GLU A 48 18.01 3.47 13.51
N LEU A 49 19.17 2.84 13.35
CA LEU A 49 20.00 2.36 14.45
C LEU A 49 20.83 3.53 14.98
N GLN A 50 20.57 3.90 16.23
CA GLN A 50 21.31 4.94 16.93
C GLN A 50 22.68 4.41 17.42
N GLU A 51 23.62 5.32 17.68
CA GLU A 51 24.96 4.98 18.21
C GLU A 51 24.91 4.20 19.53
N THR A 52 23.79 4.33 20.24
CA THR A 52 23.49 3.62 21.50
C THR A 52 23.10 2.15 21.29
N GLY A 53 22.98 1.68 20.04
CA GLY A 53 22.56 0.31 19.71
C GLY A 53 21.04 0.10 19.72
N MET A 54 20.26 1.17 19.94
CA MET A 54 18.81 1.15 19.93
C MET A 54 18.24 1.59 18.59
N TYR A 55 17.09 1.06 18.22
CA TYR A 55 16.35 1.50 17.04
C TYR A 55 15.38 2.62 17.39
N ASP A 56 15.41 3.69 16.60
CA ASP A 56 14.44 4.76 16.71
C ASP A 56 13.18 4.43 15.88
N TYR A 57 12.07 4.21 16.58
CA TYR A 57 10.76 3.97 15.99
C TYR A 57 9.86 5.23 16.00
N GLY A 58 10.40 6.38 16.39
CA GLY A 58 9.67 7.64 16.56
C GLY A 58 9.12 7.77 17.97
N ALA A 59 8.07 7.03 18.30
CA ALA A 59 7.44 7.12 19.62
C ALA A 59 8.32 6.53 20.75
N ARG A 60 9.15 5.54 20.42
CA ARG A 60 9.95 4.78 21.40
C ARG A 60 11.28 4.33 20.82
N MET A 61 12.25 4.18 21.72
CA MET A 61 13.52 3.51 21.43
C MET A 61 13.34 2.00 21.65
N TYR A 62 13.55 1.21 20.60
CA TYR A 62 13.49 -0.25 20.64
C TYR A 62 14.87 -0.83 20.97
N LEU A 63 14.93 -1.74 21.94
CA LEU A 63 16.13 -2.47 22.33
C LEU A 63 16.12 -3.86 21.69
N PRO A 64 16.86 -4.05 20.59
CA PRO A 64 16.85 -5.30 19.82
C PRO A 64 17.54 -6.47 20.53
N ASP A 65 18.47 -6.18 21.44
CA ASP A 65 19.24 -7.16 22.22
C ASP A 65 18.37 -7.92 23.25
N ILE A 66 17.37 -7.24 23.81
CA ILE A 66 16.40 -7.85 24.74
C ILE A 66 15.00 -8.03 24.14
N GLY A 67 14.77 -7.54 22.92
CA GLY A 67 13.50 -7.67 22.21
C GLY A 67 12.34 -6.92 22.88
N ARG A 68 12.62 -5.72 23.40
CA ARG A 68 11.69 -4.92 24.20
C ARG A 68 11.81 -3.44 23.88
N TRP A 69 10.79 -2.68 24.26
CA TRP A 69 10.87 -1.23 24.30
C TRP A 69 11.74 -0.76 25.46
N GLY A 70 12.47 0.33 25.27
CA GLY A 70 13.32 0.94 26.32
C GLY A 70 12.54 1.73 27.35
N VAL A 71 11.29 2.03 27.04
CA VAL A 71 10.34 2.75 27.88
C VAL A 71 9.01 2.02 27.88
N VAL A 72 8.19 2.30 28.89
CA VAL A 72 6.81 1.83 28.98
C VAL A 72 6.09 2.26 27.70
N ASP A 73 5.40 1.31 27.08
CA ASP A 73 4.47 1.55 25.99
C ASP A 73 3.48 2.65 26.41
N PRO A 74 3.40 3.78 25.69
CA PRO A 74 2.36 4.77 25.91
C PRO A 74 0.95 4.18 25.94
N LEU A 75 0.73 3.02 25.29
CA LEU A 75 -0.51 2.23 25.23
C LEU A 75 -0.50 1.00 26.14
N ALA A 76 0.39 0.95 27.13
CA ALA A 76 0.53 -0.17 28.07
C ALA A 76 -0.80 -0.67 28.66
N GLU A 77 -1.75 0.24 28.92
CA GLU A 77 -3.07 -0.06 29.46
C GLU A 77 -4.05 -0.76 28.50
N THR A 78 -3.85 -0.65 27.18
CA THR A 78 -4.74 -1.26 26.17
C THR A 78 -4.46 -2.75 26.01
N SER A 79 -3.25 -3.17 26.35
CA SER A 79 -2.77 -4.54 26.23
C SER A 79 -2.63 -5.23 27.58
N ARG A 80 -3.76 -5.39 28.29
CA ARG A 80 -3.81 -5.98 29.66
C ARG A 80 -3.15 -7.35 29.83
N ARG A 81 -2.94 -8.09 28.75
CA ARG A 81 -2.36 -9.46 28.73
C ARG A 81 -0.88 -9.50 28.36
N TRP A 82 -0.29 -8.36 28.03
CA TRP A 82 1.09 -8.25 27.56
C TRP A 82 1.87 -7.32 28.47
N SER A 83 3.20 -7.49 28.49
CA SER A 83 4.05 -6.57 29.24
C SER A 83 4.00 -5.21 28.57
N THR A 84 4.08 -4.16 29.38
CA THR A 84 4.15 -2.77 28.93
C THR A 84 5.42 -2.46 28.14
N TYR A 85 6.33 -3.42 28.00
CA TYR A 85 7.55 -3.31 27.21
C TYR A 85 7.57 -4.28 26.03
N THR A 86 6.47 -5.00 25.78
CA THR A 86 6.38 -6.03 24.73
C THR A 86 6.45 -5.39 23.35
N TYR A 87 7.40 -5.85 22.55
CA TYR A 87 7.47 -5.53 21.12
C TYR A 87 6.68 -6.57 20.30
N ALA A 88 5.87 -6.11 19.35
CA ALA A 88 5.22 -6.94 18.32
C ALA A 88 4.47 -8.18 18.88
N PHE A 89 3.83 -8.06 20.05
CA PHE A 89 3.16 -9.17 20.76
C PHE A 89 4.04 -10.43 20.95
N ASN A 90 5.36 -10.26 21.10
CA ASN A 90 6.37 -11.33 21.12
C ASN A 90 6.45 -12.18 19.83
N ASN A 91 5.91 -11.69 18.71
CA ASN A 91 6.00 -12.37 17.42
C ASN A 91 6.46 -11.42 16.29
N PRO A 92 7.72 -10.97 16.34
CA PRO A 92 8.30 -10.02 15.38
C PRO A 92 8.54 -10.60 13.98
N LEU A 93 8.34 -11.91 13.81
CA LEU A 93 8.32 -12.54 12.49
C LEU A 93 7.00 -12.28 11.75
N ARG A 94 5.93 -11.97 12.49
CA ARG A 94 4.58 -11.77 11.96
C ARG A 94 4.11 -10.32 12.05
N PHE A 95 4.52 -9.60 13.09
CA PHE A 95 4.08 -8.24 13.36
C PHE A 95 5.26 -7.28 13.36
N ILE A 96 5.10 -6.15 12.68
CA ILE A 96 6.01 -5.01 12.74
C ILE A 96 5.18 -3.88 13.34
N ASP A 97 5.70 -3.23 14.37
CA ASP A 97 5.10 -2.04 14.97
C ASP A 97 5.64 -0.80 14.22
N PRO A 98 4.89 -0.18 13.29
CA PRO A 98 5.46 0.80 12.36
C PRO A 98 5.73 2.16 13.00
N ASP A 99 5.00 2.54 14.06
CA ASP A 99 5.10 3.83 14.75
C ASP A 99 5.11 3.73 16.29
N GLY A 100 4.95 2.52 16.85
CA GLY A 100 4.85 2.29 18.28
C GLY A 100 3.42 2.33 18.82
N MET A 101 2.37 2.25 18.00
CA MET A 101 0.97 2.40 18.44
C MET A 101 0.00 1.30 17.93
N GLN A 102 -1.20 1.21 18.52
CA GLN A 102 -2.20 0.16 18.26
C GLN A 102 -2.98 0.36 16.93
N ASN A 103 -3.15 -0.71 16.14
CA ASN A 103 -3.69 -0.76 14.76
C ASN A 103 -5.20 -0.46 14.58
N TYR A 104 -5.58 0.24 13.48
CA TYR A 104 -6.95 0.37 12.95
C TYR A 104 -6.98 0.27 11.40
N ASP A 105 -8.12 -0.09 10.80
CA ASP A 105 -8.19 -0.98 9.61
C ASP A 105 -9.10 -0.55 8.43
N ILE A 106 -9.04 -1.32 7.33
CA ILE A 106 -10.08 -1.36 6.29
C ILE A 106 -11.20 -2.32 6.70
N THR A 107 -12.46 -1.87 6.66
CA THR A 107 -13.64 -2.68 7.02
C THR A 107 -14.70 -2.66 5.93
N PHE A 108 -15.20 -3.84 5.52
CA PHE A 108 -16.36 -3.96 4.64
C PHE A 108 -17.65 -3.66 5.40
N GLY A 109 -18.39 -2.67 4.91
CA GLY A 109 -19.70 -2.29 5.44
C GLY A 109 -20.74 -3.40 5.22
N LYS A 110 -21.73 -3.46 6.11
CA LYS A 110 -22.80 -4.49 6.10
C LYS A 110 -23.63 -4.51 4.81
N SER A 111 -23.61 -3.43 4.04
CA SER A 111 -24.33 -3.29 2.77
C SER A 111 -23.55 -3.86 1.57
N VAL A 112 -22.28 -4.22 1.74
CA VAL A 112 -21.49 -4.84 0.67
C VAL A 112 -21.86 -6.32 0.57
N SER A 113 -22.23 -6.78 -0.62
CA SER A 113 -22.53 -8.19 -0.84
C SER A 113 -21.27 -9.06 -0.69
N ALA A 114 -21.43 -10.30 -0.24
CA ALA A 114 -20.32 -11.26 -0.15
C ALA A 114 -19.63 -11.46 -1.51
N ASP A 115 -20.39 -11.44 -2.61
CA ASP A 115 -19.83 -11.54 -3.96
C ASP A 115 -18.95 -10.34 -4.32
N THR A 116 -19.40 -9.12 -4.00
CA THR A 116 -18.60 -7.90 -4.19
C THR A 116 -17.33 -7.93 -3.35
N GLN A 117 -17.45 -8.32 -2.09
CA GLN A 117 -16.30 -8.49 -1.19
C GLN A 117 -15.30 -9.50 -1.75
N ASN A 118 -15.76 -10.67 -2.20
CA ASN A 118 -14.91 -11.70 -2.80
C ASN A 118 -14.22 -11.23 -4.08
N LYS A 119 -14.89 -10.44 -4.92
CA LYS A 119 -14.26 -9.82 -6.11
C LYS A 119 -13.16 -8.85 -5.73
N ILE A 120 -13.42 -7.96 -4.77
CA ILE A 120 -12.41 -6.99 -4.28
C ILE A 120 -11.20 -7.73 -3.71
N VAL A 121 -11.44 -8.69 -2.81
CA VAL A 121 -10.38 -9.49 -2.18
C VAL A 121 -9.57 -10.25 -3.24
N SER A 122 -10.23 -10.98 -4.14
CA SER A 122 -9.55 -11.77 -5.17
C SER A 122 -8.71 -10.92 -6.14
N ASP A 123 -9.20 -9.74 -6.50
CA ASP A 123 -8.44 -8.83 -7.36
C ASP A 123 -7.24 -8.25 -6.61
N LEU A 124 -7.43 -7.80 -5.35
CA LEU A 124 -6.33 -7.28 -4.52
C LEU A 124 -5.26 -8.34 -4.26
N GLU A 125 -5.61 -9.60 -4.02
CA GLU A 125 -4.61 -10.68 -3.87
C GLU A 125 -3.77 -10.85 -5.14
N LYS A 126 -4.38 -10.82 -6.32
CA LYS A 126 -3.66 -10.91 -7.61
C LYS A 126 -2.79 -9.69 -7.87
N GLU A 127 -3.25 -8.51 -7.49
CA GLU A 127 -2.55 -7.25 -7.72
C GLU A 127 -1.42 -7.00 -6.71
N THR A 128 -1.55 -7.48 -5.47
CA THR A 128 -0.58 -7.23 -4.39
C THR A 128 0.34 -8.42 -4.11
N GLY A 129 -0.09 -9.63 -4.47
CA GLY A 129 0.57 -10.87 -4.06
C GLY A 129 0.40 -11.21 -2.58
N LEU A 130 -0.44 -10.47 -1.83
CA LEU A 130 -0.79 -10.80 -0.45
C LEU A 130 -1.84 -11.91 -0.42
N THR A 131 -1.86 -12.65 0.69
CA THR A 131 -3.04 -13.43 1.07
C THR A 131 -3.92 -12.56 1.94
N LEU A 132 -5.19 -12.40 1.59
CA LEU A 132 -6.12 -11.51 2.27
C LEU A 132 -7.22 -12.32 2.96
N SER A 133 -7.65 -11.85 4.13
CA SER A 133 -8.77 -12.45 4.84
C SER A 133 -9.66 -11.39 5.46
N VAL A 134 -10.97 -11.66 5.45
CA VAL A 134 -11.97 -10.75 6.03
C VAL A 134 -12.57 -11.39 7.28
N GLY A 135 -12.46 -10.68 8.39
CA GLY A 135 -13.03 -11.08 9.68
C GLY A 135 -14.55 -11.06 9.68
N SER A 136 -15.16 -11.67 10.71
CA SER A 136 -16.62 -11.66 10.91
C SER A 136 -17.20 -10.26 11.15
N ASP A 137 -16.35 -9.31 11.54
CA ASP A 137 -16.62 -7.88 11.71
C ASP A 137 -16.47 -7.08 10.40
N GLY A 138 -16.09 -7.74 9.30
CA GLY A 138 -15.82 -7.10 8.01
C GLY A 138 -14.39 -6.57 7.87
N LYS A 139 -13.54 -6.71 8.89
CA LYS A 139 -12.16 -6.19 8.87
C LYS A 139 -11.29 -6.96 7.90
N LEU A 140 -10.63 -6.26 6.99
CA LEU A 140 -9.64 -6.81 6.07
C LEU A 140 -8.29 -6.93 6.77
N SER A 141 -7.63 -8.08 6.60
CA SER A 141 -6.29 -8.34 7.10
C SER A 141 -5.46 -9.05 6.03
N TYR A 142 -4.15 -8.99 6.17
CA TYR A 142 -3.23 -9.59 5.21
C TYR A 142 -2.22 -10.54 5.86
N ALA A 143 -1.69 -11.45 5.05
CA ALA A 143 -0.51 -12.24 5.34
C ALA A 143 0.43 -12.20 4.13
N GLU A 144 1.73 -12.18 4.41
CA GLU A 144 2.78 -12.23 3.40
C GLU A 144 3.21 -13.69 3.15
N THR A 145 3.56 -13.99 1.91
CA THR A 145 4.09 -15.30 1.52
C THR A 145 5.50 -15.16 0.97
N GLU A 146 6.32 -16.20 1.04
CA GLU A 146 7.62 -16.18 0.36
C GLU A 146 7.41 -16.08 -1.16
N ASN A 147 8.18 -15.22 -1.84
CA ASN A 147 8.05 -14.92 -3.28
C ASN A 147 6.68 -14.33 -3.69
N MET A 148 6.25 -13.26 -3.02
CA MET A 148 5.03 -12.53 -3.39
C MET A 148 5.13 -12.04 -4.85
N GLY A 149 4.25 -12.56 -5.71
CA GLY A 149 4.01 -12.00 -7.04
C GLY A 149 3.34 -10.62 -6.96
N GLY A 150 2.71 -10.19 -8.04
CA GLY A 150 1.95 -8.93 -8.07
C GLY A 150 2.85 -7.69 -8.10
N SER A 151 2.29 -6.56 -7.65
CA SER A 151 2.95 -5.25 -7.57
C SER A 151 3.36 -4.93 -6.13
N GLU A 152 4.62 -4.54 -5.96
CA GLU A 152 5.15 -4.08 -4.69
C GLU A 152 4.51 -2.76 -4.26
N THR A 153 4.32 -1.84 -5.19
CA THR A 153 3.62 -0.57 -4.93
C THR A 153 2.19 -0.82 -4.45
N ALA A 154 1.44 -1.70 -5.10
CA ALA A 154 0.07 -2.04 -4.68
C ALA A 154 0.05 -2.68 -3.29
N ARG A 155 0.96 -3.62 -3.04
CA ARG A 155 1.10 -4.29 -1.76
C ARG A 155 1.37 -3.29 -0.63
N ASN A 156 2.35 -2.43 -0.81
CA ASN A 156 2.73 -1.43 0.18
C ASN A 156 1.61 -0.42 0.42
N MET A 157 0.90 -0.03 -0.64
CA MET A 157 -0.29 0.82 -0.57
C MET A 157 -1.42 0.18 0.25
N LEU A 158 -1.71 -1.11 0.04
CA LEU A 158 -2.75 -1.79 0.78
C LEU A 158 -2.35 -2.02 2.25
N LYS A 159 -1.11 -2.44 2.51
CA LYS A 159 -0.58 -2.59 3.87
C LYS A 159 -0.66 -1.28 4.64
N GLY A 160 -0.19 -0.19 4.04
CA GLY A 160 -0.27 1.15 4.64
C GLY A 160 -1.70 1.56 4.96
N ALA A 161 -2.68 1.19 4.15
CA ALA A 161 -4.09 1.48 4.45
C ALA A 161 -4.71 0.57 5.52
N ILE A 162 -4.25 -0.69 5.64
CA ILE A 162 -4.70 -1.62 6.68
C ILE A 162 -4.05 -1.31 8.03
N ASP A 163 -2.80 -0.84 8.03
CA ASP A 163 -2.02 -0.62 9.25
C ASP A 163 -2.11 0.83 9.77
N ASN A 164 -2.81 1.76 9.07
CA ASN A 164 -2.85 3.18 9.44
C ASN A 164 -3.88 3.50 10.54
N HIS A 165 -3.35 3.91 11.69
CA HIS A 165 -4.08 4.22 12.92
C HIS A 165 -4.98 5.46 12.87
N ARG A 166 -4.80 6.37 11.91
CA ARG A 166 -5.52 7.66 11.83
C ARG A 166 -6.64 7.64 10.80
N THR A 167 -6.81 6.54 10.08
CA THR A 167 -7.72 6.47 8.93
C THR A 167 -8.53 5.18 8.96
N ASP A 168 -9.83 5.28 9.19
CA ASP A 168 -10.75 4.16 9.08
C ASP A 168 -11.40 4.18 7.68
N TYR A 169 -11.19 3.12 6.89
CA TYR A 169 -11.86 2.98 5.59
C TYR A 169 -13.09 2.07 5.73
N GLN A 170 -14.27 2.61 5.52
CA GLN A 170 -15.53 1.86 5.44
C GLN A 170 -15.86 1.61 3.98
N VAL A 171 -15.66 0.38 3.51
CA VAL A 171 -16.01 0.00 2.14
C VAL A 171 -17.52 -0.16 2.03
N ASN A 172 -18.15 0.61 1.15
CA ASN A 172 -19.58 0.50 0.85
C ASN A 172 -19.80 0.36 -0.66
N SER A 173 -21.02 0.01 -1.05
CA SER A 173 -21.42 -0.03 -2.45
C SER A 173 -22.73 0.71 -2.67
N ASP A 174 -22.65 1.78 -3.45
CA ASP A 174 -23.75 2.60 -3.91
C ASP A 174 -23.58 2.89 -5.40
N ASN A 175 -24.50 2.34 -6.19
CA ASN A 175 -24.46 2.43 -7.64
C ASN A 175 -25.04 3.73 -8.21
N THR A 176 -25.64 4.57 -7.36
CA THR A 176 -26.22 5.86 -7.78
C THR A 176 -25.17 6.95 -8.05
N ARG A 177 -23.98 6.81 -7.46
CA ARG A 177 -22.83 7.71 -7.61
C ARG A 177 -21.59 6.95 -8.04
N GLY A 178 -20.60 7.59 -8.66
CA GLY A 178 -19.36 6.94 -9.06
C GLY A 178 -18.58 6.36 -7.87
N SER A 179 -17.61 5.48 -8.14
CA SER A 179 -16.63 5.11 -7.11
C SER A 179 -15.93 6.37 -6.62
N SER A 180 -15.84 6.49 -5.30
CA SER A 180 -15.39 7.72 -4.66
C SER A 180 -14.99 7.44 -3.22
N ILE A 181 -14.13 8.30 -2.69
CA ILE A 181 -13.84 8.34 -1.26
C ILE A 181 -14.26 9.67 -0.65
N GLN A 182 -15.03 9.62 0.43
CA GLN A 182 -15.55 10.79 1.14
C GLN A 182 -15.30 10.67 2.64
N GLU A 183 -14.84 11.75 3.27
CA GLU A 183 -14.81 11.81 4.73
C GLU A 183 -16.24 11.92 5.24
N ILE A 184 -16.69 10.94 6.02
CA ILE A 184 -18.05 10.88 6.57
C ILE A 184 -18.10 11.23 8.05
N GLY A 185 -16.93 11.40 8.66
CA GLY A 185 -16.81 11.90 10.00
C GLY A 185 -15.41 11.69 10.50
N GLY A 186 -15.26 11.95 11.78
CA GLY A 186 -14.12 11.51 12.52
C GLY A 186 -14.49 11.37 13.97
N ARG A 187 -13.68 10.61 14.67
CA ARG A 187 -13.77 10.53 16.11
C ARG A 187 -12.56 11.26 16.66
N GLY A 188 -12.84 12.27 17.48
CA GLY A 188 -11.85 12.75 18.42
C GLY A 188 -11.51 11.58 19.32
N GLU A 189 -10.31 11.09 19.19
CA GLU A 189 -9.83 9.98 19.98
C GLU A 189 -8.74 10.48 20.90
N LYS A 190 -8.72 9.96 22.11
CA LYS A 190 -7.55 10.10 22.95
C LYS A 190 -6.80 8.80 22.83
N VAL A 191 -5.79 8.82 21.99
CA VAL A 191 -4.77 7.79 22.01
C VAL A 191 -3.72 8.33 22.99
N ASP A 192 -3.67 7.72 24.18
CA ASP A 192 -2.70 8.03 25.25
C ASP A 192 -2.79 9.43 25.83
N GLY A 193 -4.01 9.95 26.03
CA GLY A 193 -4.24 11.27 26.64
C GLY A 193 -3.91 12.46 25.72
N VAL A 194 -3.23 12.21 24.60
CA VAL A 194 -3.04 13.15 23.50
C VAL A 194 -4.31 13.16 22.66
N ALA A 195 -4.80 14.35 22.32
CA ALA A 195 -5.92 14.48 21.40
C ALA A 195 -5.46 14.07 20.00
N GLY A 196 -5.90 12.90 19.56
CA GLY A 196 -5.85 12.44 18.18
C GLY A 196 -7.19 12.62 17.50
N TYR A 197 -7.19 12.39 16.19
CA TYR A 197 -8.40 12.42 15.40
C TYR A 197 -8.29 11.32 14.36
N THR A 198 -9.17 10.32 14.44
CA THR A 198 -9.34 9.35 13.35
C THR A 198 -10.29 9.97 12.35
N HIS A 199 -9.89 10.00 11.09
CA HIS A 199 -10.81 10.30 10.00
C HIS A 199 -11.46 9.01 9.54
N VAL A 200 -12.79 9.05 9.39
CA VAL A 200 -13.57 7.92 8.87
C VAL A 200 -13.96 8.26 7.44
N TYR A 201 -13.55 7.41 6.51
CA TYR A 201 -13.83 7.56 5.09
C TYR A 201 -14.82 6.51 4.61
N ASP A 202 -15.89 6.96 3.96
CA ASP A 202 -16.72 6.13 3.11
C ASP A 202 -15.99 5.89 1.80
N LEU A 203 -15.52 4.67 1.61
CA LEU A 203 -14.94 4.17 0.38
C LEU A 203 -16.06 3.53 -0.44
N ASN A 204 -16.71 4.33 -1.29
CA ASN A 204 -17.76 3.85 -2.16
C ASN A 204 -17.18 3.13 -3.39
N ILE A 205 -17.62 1.90 -3.60
CA ILE A 205 -17.30 1.06 -4.75
C ILE A 205 -18.57 0.90 -5.60
N ASN A 206 -18.67 1.62 -6.72
CA ASN A 206 -19.77 1.48 -7.66
C ASN A 206 -19.57 0.22 -8.52
N THR A 207 -20.29 -0.85 -8.20
CA THR A 207 -20.13 -2.15 -8.85
C THR A 207 -20.54 -2.10 -10.32
N ASP A 208 -21.58 -1.34 -10.66
CA ASP A 208 -22.05 -1.22 -12.05
C ASP A 208 -21.01 -0.53 -12.93
N GLN A 209 -20.33 0.48 -12.39
CA GLN A 209 -19.27 1.20 -13.08
C GLN A 209 -18.08 0.27 -13.32
N ILE A 210 -17.65 -0.47 -12.30
CA ILE A 210 -16.52 -1.41 -12.39
C ILE A 210 -16.85 -2.55 -13.35
N ASP A 211 -18.03 -3.14 -13.23
CA ASP A 211 -18.48 -4.19 -14.13
C ASP A 211 -18.54 -3.70 -15.59
N ASN A 212 -18.92 -2.44 -15.81
CA ASN A 212 -18.86 -1.85 -17.15
C ASN A 212 -17.42 -1.66 -17.65
N PHE A 213 -16.47 -1.30 -16.79
CA PHE A 213 -15.06 -1.27 -17.17
C PHE A 213 -14.56 -2.66 -17.55
N ILE A 214 -14.83 -3.67 -16.71
CA ILE A 214 -14.42 -5.06 -16.95
C ILE A 214 -15.03 -5.58 -18.27
N LYS A 215 -16.34 -5.40 -18.48
CA LYS A 215 -17.02 -5.80 -19.73
C LYS A 215 -16.53 -5.04 -20.96
N GLY A 216 -16.11 -3.80 -20.75
CA GLY A 216 -15.61 -2.90 -21.79
C GLY A 216 -14.16 -3.14 -22.20
N THR A 217 -13.44 -3.98 -21.46
CA THR A 217 -12.01 -4.27 -21.68
C THR A 217 -11.80 -5.04 -22.98
N SER A 218 -10.83 -4.60 -23.79
CA SER A 218 -10.45 -5.31 -25.01
C SER A 218 -9.85 -6.69 -24.70
N ALA A 219 -9.97 -7.64 -25.63
CA ALA A 219 -9.43 -8.99 -25.47
C ALA A 219 -7.89 -9.03 -25.37
N ALA A 220 -7.21 -7.93 -25.71
CA ALA A 220 -5.77 -7.75 -25.57
C ALA A 220 -5.33 -7.20 -24.21
N LEU A 221 -6.26 -6.77 -23.36
CA LEU A 221 -6.00 -6.07 -22.10
C LEU A 221 -6.50 -6.90 -20.91
N ASN A 222 -5.77 -6.86 -19.80
CA ASN A 222 -6.17 -7.56 -18.59
C ASN A 222 -7.45 -6.92 -18.01
N PRO A 223 -8.51 -7.69 -17.71
CA PRO A 223 -9.74 -7.14 -17.14
C PRO A 223 -9.54 -6.48 -15.77
N LEU A 224 -8.46 -6.82 -15.05
CA LEU A 224 -8.12 -6.20 -13.77
C LEU A 224 -7.54 -4.78 -13.91
N THR A 225 -7.22 -4.33 -15.13
CA THR A 225 -6.70 -2.99 -15.40
C THR A 225 -7.53 -1.84 -14.82
N MET A 226 -8.84 -2.04 -14.70
CA MET A 226 -9.79 -1.19 -13.96
C MET A 226 -10.80 -2.06 -13.20
N GLY A 227 -10.32 -3.19 -12.67
CA GLY A 227 -11.11 -4.15 -11.89
C GLY A 227 -11.40 -3.66 -10.47
N TYR A 228 -11.94 -4.54 -9.63
CA TYR A 228 -12.34 -4.18 -8.27
C TYR A 228 -11.13 -3.78 -7.41
N GLY A 229 -10.05 -4.55 -7.48
CA GLY A 229 -8.82 -4.26 -6.74
C GLY A 229 -8.18 -2.94 -7.15
N MET A 230 -7.95 -2.76 -8.46
CA MET A 230 -7.35 -1.53 -8.98
C MET A 230 -8.16 -0.27 -8.65
N ILE A 231 -9.50 -0.36 -8.65
CA ILE A 231 -10.35 0.76 -8.27
C ILE A 231 -10.31 1.00 -6.76
N THR A 232 -10.31 -0.05 -5.92
CA THR A 232 -10.08 0.09 -4.48
C THR A 232 -8.74 0.77 -4.19
N LEU A 233 -7.64 0.32 -4.81
CA LEU A 233 -6.32 0.95 -4.68
C LEU A 233 -6.33 2.40 -5.17
N HIS A 234 -7.05 2.69 -6.26
CA HIS A 234 -7.20 4.06 -6.75
C HIS A 234 -7.89 4.96 -5.73
N GLU A 235 -9.02 4.54 -5.19
CA GLU A 235 -9.77 5.31 -4.19
C GLU A 235 -8.97 5.50 -2.90
N VAL A 236 -8.31 4.45 -2.41
CA VAL A 236 -7.37 4.54 -1.27
C VAL A 236 -6.23 5.52 -1.58
N SER A 237 -5.73 5.55 -2.82
CA SER A 237 -4.63 6.45 -3.23
C SER A 237 -4.97 7.95 -3.24
N HIS A 238 -6.27 8.31 -3.27
CA HIS A 238 -6.73 9.70 -3.08
C HIS A 238 -6.56 10.18 -1.64
N LYS A 239 -6.39 9.25 -0.68
CA LYS A 239 -6.15 9.55 0.73
C LYS A 239 -4.73 9.20 1.14
N TYR A 240 -4.38 9.66 2.33
CA TYR A 240 -3.04 9.64 2.90
C TYR A 240 -2.40 8.26 2.79
N ASN A 241 -1.54 8.09 1.78
CA ASN A 241 -0.78 6.87 1.54
C ASN A 241 0.74 7.07 1.64
N ASN A 242 1.18 8.14 2.30
CA ASN A 242 2.60 8.47 2.49
C ASN A 242 2.91 8.82 3.96
N LEU A 243 2.66 7.93 4.93
CA LEU A 243 3.05 8.19 6.32
C LEU A 243 3.63 6.92 6.97
N ILE A 244 4.96 6.78 6.98
CA ILE A 244 5.65 6.99 8.25
C ILE A 244 6.03 8.47 8.18
N ASP A 245 5.20 9.25 8.87
CA ASP A 245 5.27 10.67 9.17
C ASP A 245 6.08 11.63 8.27
N GLY A 246 5.38 12.59 7.63
CA GLY A 246 5.80 13.99 7.78
C GLY A 246 5.24 15.10 6.82
N SER A 247 4.51 16.17 7.18
CA SER A 247 3.85 16.48 8.44
C SER A 247 2.95 17.79 8.41
N VAL A 248 2.74 18.51 9.54
CA VAL A 248 1.87 19.66 9.89
C VAL A 248 2.52 21.13 9.57
N GLY A 249 1.80 22.25 9.25
CA GLY A 249 2.19 23.74 9.11
C GLY A 249 3.11 24.61 10.08
N SER A 250 2.73 25.80 10.62
CA SER A 250 3.69 26.78 11.25
C SER A 250 3.50 27.24 12.73
N ASP A 251 2.79 26.46 13.55
CA ASP A 251 2.26 26.73 14.90
C ASP A 251 2.31 25.52 15.88
N GLY A 252 2.76 24.35 15.43
CA GLY A 252 2.53 23.07 16.11
C GLY A 252 2.45 21.95 15.08
N THR A 253 3.42 21.98 14.20
CA THR A 253 3.18 21.53 12.87
C THR A 253 4.54 21.10 12.27
N GLU A 254 4.57 19.96 11.62
CA GLU A 254 5.67 19.03 11.40
C GLU A 254 5.97 19.05 9.81
N TYR A 255 7.16 18.92 9.20
CA TYR A 255 7.22 18.51 7.75
C TYR A 255 8.50 17.75 7.45
N GLN A 256 8.42 16.48 7.00
CA GLN A 256 9.20 15.80 5.94
C GLN A 256 8.82 14.32 5.88
N ALA A 257 7.90 13.97 4.96
CA ALA A 257 7.56 12.59 4.65
C ALA A 257 8.75 11.95 3.95
N SER A 258 9.52 11.17 4.68
CA SER A 258 10.46 10.24 4.06
C SER A 258 9.64 9.17 3.34
N THR A 259 9.83 9.05 2.02
CA THR A 259 9.06 8.15 1.15
C THR A 259 9.46 6.71 1.42
N ILE A 260 8.81 6.08 2.41
CA ILE A 260 9.02 4.66 2.69
C ILE A 260 8.05 3.79 1.86
N TYR A 261 6.85 4.28 1.49
CA TYR A 261 5.80 3.45 0.87
C TYR A 261 4.96 4.09 -0.26
N GLY A 262 5.46 5.07 -1.01
CA GLY A 262 4.69 5.56 -2.17
C GLY A 262 5.30 6.73 -2.92
N ILE A 263 5.01 6.80 -4.22
CA ILE A 263 5.51 7.81 -5.16
C ILE A 263 4.58 9.04 -5.16
N GLN A 264 5.16 10.25 -5.19
CA GLN A 264 4.44 11.51 -5.37
C GLN A 264 3.93 11.64 -6.82
N GLY A 265 2.64 11.97 -7.02
CA GLY A 265 2.04 12.21 -8.35
C GLY A 265 0.54 11.96 -8.42
N ASP A 266 -0.12 12.42 -9.50
CA ASP A 266 -1.55 12.20 -9.76
C ASP A 266 -1.90 10.70 -9.71
N ASN A 267 -3.09 10.33 -9.24
CA ASN A 267 -3.46 8.93 -9.04
C ASN A 267 -3.33 8.06 -10.30
N VAL A 268 -3.46 8.65 -11.49
CA VAL A 268 -3.20 7.93 -12.75
C VAL A 268 -1.74 7.48 -12.87
N LYS A 269 -0.78 8.29 -12.40
CA LYS A 269 0.65 7.91 -12.38
C LYS A 269 0.88 6.76 -11.40
N LYS A 270 0.33 6.85 -10.18
CA LYS A 270 0.42 5.77 -9.17
C LYS A 270 -0.15 4.45 -9.70
N MET A 271 -1.34 4.50 -10.30
CA MET A 271 -1.96 3.31 -10.88
C MET A 271 -1.16 2.79 -12.08
N ASN A 272 -0.56 3.65 -12.91
CA ASN A 272 0.30 3.20 -14.01
C ASN A 272 1.61 2.56 -13.53
N ILE A 273 2.15 2.98 -12.38
CA ILE A 273 3.30 2.30 -11.75
C ILE A 273 2.89 0.89 -11.35
N ILE A 274 1.77 0.74 -10.63
CA ILE A 274 1.23 -0.58 -10.24
C ILE A 274 1.07 -1.47 -11.48
N ARG A 275 0.43 -0.97 -12.54
CA ARG A 275 0.27 -1.73 -13.79
C ARG A 275 1.59 -2.12 -14.44
N THR A 276 2.58 -1.23 -14.39
CA THR A 276 3.92 -1.50 -14.96
C THR A 276 4.63 -2.60 -14.17
N GLU A 277 4.52 -2.60 -12.84
CA GLU A 277 5.05 -3.66 -11.99
C GLU A 277 4.32 -4.99 -12.23
N LEU A 278 3.00 -4.96 -12.40
CA LEU A 278 2.20 -6.14 -12.74
C LEU A 278 2.58 -6.71 -14.10
N ASP A 279 2.78 -5.85 -15.10
CA ASP A 279 3.27 -6.26 -16.43
C ASP A 279 4.66 -6.89 -16.35
N ALA A 280 5.53 -6.37 -15.48
CA ALA A 280 6.87 -6.89 -15.27
C ALA A 280 6.90 -8.22 -14.48
N SER A 281 5.95 -8.42 -13.56
CA SER A 281 5.86 -9.64 -12.74
C SER A 281 4.98 -10.73 -13.36
N SER A 282 4.20 -10.41 -14.41
CA SER A 282 3.35 -11.38 -15.09
C SER A 282 4.14 -12.46 -15.85
N SER A 283 3.64 -13.70 -15.75
CA SER A 283 4.17 -14.84 -16.51
C SER A 283 3.85 -14.75 -17.99
N SER A 284 4.64 -15.43 -18.83
CA SER A 284 4.38 -15.54 -20.27
C SER A 284 2.96 -16.05 -20.54
N GLY A 285 2.19 -15.32 -21.36
CA GLY A 285 0.79 -15.65 -21.69
C GLY A 285 -0.27 -14.91 -20.86
N THR A 286 0.13 -14.12 -19.86
CA THR A 286 -0.80 -13.23 -19.15
C THR A 286 -1.09 -11.98 -19.99
N LEU A 287 -2.33 -11.52 -20.03
CA LEU A 287 -2.68 -10.26 -20.69
C LEU A 287 -2.02 -9.09 -19.93
N PRO A 288 -1.47 -8.10 -20.65
CA PRO A 288 -0.89 -6.92 -20.02
C PRO A 288 -1.97 -6.06 -19.38
N PHE A 289 -1.63 -5.37 -18.31
CA PHE A 289 -2.41 -4.33 -17.65
C PHE A 289 -2.35 -2.99 -18.41
N GLY A 290 -1.25 -2.72 -19.11
CA GLY A 290 -1.08 -1.51 -19.91
C GLY A 290 -1.03 -0.22 -19.10
N GLN A 291 -0.94 0.93 -19.78
CA GLN A 291 -0.80 2.24 -19.12
C GLN A 291 -1.85 3.21 -19.60
N ARG A 292 -2.65 3.73 -18.67
CA ARG A 292 -3.69 4.70 -18.99
C ARG A 292 -3.06 5.98 -19.53
N LYS A 293 -3.42 6.37 -20.75
CA LYS A 293 -2.82 7.51 -21.47
C LYS A 293 -3.62 8.81 -21.37
N SER A 294 -4.77 8.79 -20.68
CA SER A 294 -5.62 9.96 -20.43
C SER A 294 -6.44 9.78 -19.15
N TYR A 295 -6.54 10.85 -18.34
CA TYR A 295 -7.42 10.88 -17.18
C TYR A 295 -8.89 10.88 -17.60
N SER A 296 -9.29 11.80 -18.47
CA SER A 296 -10.67 11.82 -19.00
C SER A 296 -10.82 10.82 -20.16
N PRO A 297 -11.98 10.14 -20.27
CA PRO A 297 -12.29 9.37 -21.47
C PRO A 297 -12.30 10.26 -22.70
N LEU A 298 -11.91 9.71 -23.84
CA LEU A 298 -12.16 10.31 -25.14
C LEU A 298 -13.63 9.99 -25.51
N ASP A 299 -14.47 11.02 -25.61
CA ASP A 299 -15.88 10.87 -25.98
C ASP A 299 -16.00 10.77 -27.50
N VAL A 300 -16.48 9.64 -27.99
CA VAL A 300 -16.81 9.47 -29.41
C VAL A 300 -18.12 8.70 -29.54
N ARG A 301 -19.13 9.36 -30.12
CA ARG A 301 -20.42 8.76 -30.53
C ARG A 301 -21.15 8.01 -29.41
N GLY A 302 -21.15 8.55 -28.19
CA GLY A 302 -21.92 7.99 -27.08
C GLY A 302 -21.25 6.84 -26.32
N VAL A 303 -19.94 6.64 -26.53
CA VAL A 303 -19.12 5.66 -25.81
C VAL A 303 -17.96 6.40 -25.15
N ASN A 304 -17.68 6.06 -23.89
CA ASN A 304 -16.46 6.49 -23.21
C ASN A 304 -15.31 5.58 -23.62
N PHE A 305 -14.25 6.16 -24.20
CA PHE A 305 -13.07 5.41 -24.64
C PHE A 305 -11.83 5.73 -23.80
N TYR A 306 -11.21 4.70 -23.24
CA TYR A 306 -10.02 4.80 -22.38
C TYR A 306 -8.85 4.07 -23.04
N PRO A 307 -7.86 4.77 -23.62
CA PRO A 307 -6.69 4.14 -24.21
C PRO A 307 -5.65 3.76 -23.14
N PHE A 308 -5.13 2.53 -23.25
CA PHE A 308 -4.09 1.96 -22.38
C PHE A 308 -2.74 1.75 -23.09
N SER A 309 -2.60 2.29 -24.30
CA SER A 309 -1.34 2.34 -25.05
C SER A 309 -1.30 3.57 -25.96
N ASP A 310 -0.11 3.97 -26.40
CA ASP A 310 0.02 5.10 -27.34
C ASP A 310 -0.57 4.75 -28.71
N SER A 311 -0.50 3.47 -29.11
CA SER A 311 -1.17 2.93 -30.30
C SER A 311 -2.69 3.12 -30.23
N SER A 312 -3.33 2.62 -29.17
CA SER A 312 -4.79 2.72 -29.01
C SER A 312 -5.26 4.17 -28.89
N LYS A 313 -4.48 5.04 -28.24
CA LYS A 313 -4.76 6.49 -28.19
C LYS A 313 -4.73 7.13 -29.57
N THR A 314 -3.75 6.77 -30.40
CA THR A 314 -3.57 7.32 -31.75
C THR A 314 -4.64 6.82 -32.72
N LEU A 315 -4.98 5.53 -32.65
CA LEU A 315 -6.03 4.92 -33.47
C LEU A 315 -7.42 5.48 -33.14
N GLY A 316 -7.69 5.68 -31.85
CA GLY A 316 -8.99 6.12 -31.35
C GLY A 316 -10.08 5.04 -31.46
N PRO A 317 -11.27 5.30 -30.90
CA PRO A 317 -12.29 4.27 -30.65
C PRO A 317 -12.82 3.58 -31.92
N SER A 318 -12.75 4.22 -33.08
CA SER A 318 -13.28 3.70 -34.35
C SER A 318 -12.32 2.77 -35.10
N LYS A 319 -11.02 2.77 -34.77
CA LYS A 319 -10.00 2.04 -35.55
C LYS A 319 -9.25 0.96 -34.75
N VAL A 320 -9.50 0.86 -33.45
CA VAL A 320 -8.87 -0.14 -32.58
C VAL A 320 -9.38 -1.56 -32.85
N ASP A 321 -8.47 -2.53 -32.84
CA ASP A 321 -8.74 -3.97 -32.94
C ASP A 321 -8.83 -4.57 -31.52
N PRO A 322 -9.97 -5.17 -31.13
CA PRO A 322 -10.14 -5.75 -29.79
C PRO A 322 -9.11 -6.82 -29.42
N LYS A 323 -8.48 -7.48 -30.40
CA LYS A 323 -7.48 -8.54 -30.16
C LYS A 323 -6.04 -8.05 -30.11
N LYS A 324 -5.77 -6.78 -30.43
CA LYS A 324 -4.41 -6.23 -30.54
C LYS A 324 -4.20 -4.96 -29.72
N ASP A 325 -5.23 -4.12 -29.63
CA ASP A 325 -5.12 -2.81 -29.01
C ASP A 325 -5.60 -2.83 -27.56
N LEU A 326 -4.87 -2.12 -26.70
CA LEU A 326 -5.12 -2.02 -25.26
C LEU A 326 -6.08 -0.88 -24.96
N TYR A 327 -7.35 -1.16 -24.71
CA TYR A 327 -8.34 -0.12 -24.42
C TYR A 327 -9.53 -0.65 -23.60
N ILE A 328 -10.29 0.29 -23.03
CA ILE A 328 -11.60 0.03 -22.43
C ILE A 328 -12.66 0.91 -23.10
N LYS A 329 -13.83 0.34 -23.41
CA LYS A 329 -15.02 1.06 -23.92
C LYS A 329 -16.19 0.85 -22.99
N THR A 330 -16.74 1.91 -22.40
CA THR A 330 -17.94 1.81 -21.56
C THR A 330 -19.11 2.60 -22.15
N PRO A 331 -20.36 2.20 -21.84
CA PRO A 331 -21.53 3.00 -22.17
C PRO A 331 -21.40 4.40 -21.55
N ARG A 332 -21.95 5.41 -22.24
CA ARG A 332 -22.17 6.71 -21.63
C ARG A 332 -23.33 6.58 -20.63
N LYS A 333 -23.08 6.93 -19.36
CA LYS A 333 -24.14 7.09 -18.36
C LYS A 333 -24.94 8.35 -18.67
#